data_AF-A0A7J2YN69-F1
#
_entry.id   AF-A0A7J2YN69-F1
#
_cell.length_a   1.000
_cell.length_b   1.000
_cell.length_c   1.000
_cell.angle_alpha   90.00
_cell.angle_beta   90.00
_cell.angle_gamma   90.00
#
_symmetry.space_group_name_H-M   'P 1'
#
loop_
_entity.id
_entity.type
_entity.pdbx_description
1 polymer ?
#
loop_
_entity_poly.entity_id
_entity_poly.type
_entity_poly.pdbx_seq_one_letter_code
_entity_poly.pdbx_strand_id
1 'polypeptide(L)'
;MSLKYESPEFSDELKKRINANEEYREKAKGMNWKTLVIVKELPFATFSRFENGELIERKHVPSGEIEEYRKTSDFVVEIPTYELSIEAVTGKKSLESLYFNKIVKLDGSLFKALQYRGAMEIVNKITAELVNDSIIPSKEEFAKMLREHGLL
;
A
#
# COMPACT_ATOMS: atom_id res chain seq x y z
N MET A 1 19.31 3.36 12.45
CA MET A 1 17.99 3.26 13.09
C MET A 1 17.07 2.58 12.11
N SER A 2 16.45 1.46 12.47
CA SER A 2 15.40 0.85 11.64
C SER A 2 14.11 1.67 11.78
N LEU A 3 13.43 1.91 10.66
CA LEU A 3 12.14 2.59 10.64
C LEU A 3 11.06 1.65 11.18
N LYS A 4 9.95 2.18 11.69
CA LYS A 4 8.80 1.36 12.09
C LYS A 4 7.83 1.27 10.92
N TYR A 5 7.43 0.06 10.55
CA TYR A 5 6.48 -0.15 9.45
C TYR A 5 5.21 0.69 9.66
N GLU A 6 4.77 1.36 8.58
CA GLU A 6 3.60 2.25 8.54
C GLU A 6 3.64 3.46 9.50
N SER A 7 4.83 3.86 9.98
CA SER A 7 5.03 5.17 10.61
C SER A 7 5.08 6.30 9.56
N PRO A 8 4.96 7.58 9.98
CA PRO A 8 5.15 8.72 9.08
C PRO A 8 6.53 8.70 8.39
N GLU A 9 7.60 8.41 9.14
CA GLU A 9 8.97 8.38 8.62
C GLU A 9 9.16 7.24 7.61
N PHE A 10 8.51 6.09 7.83
CA PHE A 10 8.48 5.01 6.86
C PHE A 10 7.78 5.44 5.56
N SER A 11 6.65 6.14 5.66
CA SER A 11 5.91 6.62 4.49
C SER A 11 6.71 7.63 3.67
N ASP A 12 7.40 8.55 4.34
CA ASP A 12 8.27 9.54 3.70
C ASP A 12 9.47 8.90 3.00
N GLU A 13 10.12 7.94 3.65
CA GLU A 13 11.24 7.21 3.05
C GLU A 13 10.78 6.34 1.88
N LEU A 14 9.63 5.67 1.99
CA LEU A 14 9.05 4.90 0.90
C LEU A 14 8.77 5.78 -0.32
N LYS A 15 8.11 6.93 -0.09
CA LYS A 15 7.84 7.92 -1.14
C LYS A 15 9.13 8.40 -1.80
N LYS A 16 10.15 8.73 -1.02
CA LYS A 16 11.47 9.15 -1.51
C LYS A 16 12.11 8.07 -2.38
N ARG A 17 12.16 6.81 -1.93
CA ARG A 17 12.78 5.71 -2.68
C ARG A 17 12.06 5.41 -3.99
N ILE A 18 10.72 5.40 -3.97
CA ILE A 18 9.91 5.19 -5.18
C ILE A 18 10.18 6.33 -6.17
N ASN A 19 10.08 7.59 -5.73
CA ASN A 19 10.21 8.74 -6.64
C ASN A 19 11.64 8.95 -7.15
N ALA A 20 12.66 8.51 -6.42
CA ALA A 20 14.06 8.56 -6.84
C ALA A 20 14.46 7.41 -7.78
N ASN A 21 13.62 6.38 -7.94
CA ASN A 21 13.92 5.24 -8.79
C ASN A 21 13.63 5.56 -10.27
N GLU A 22 14.68 5.73 -11.08
CA GLU A 22 14.57 6.14 -12.49
C GLU A 22 13.75 5.15 -13.34
N GLU A 23 13.96 3.84 -13.14
CA GLU A 23 13.26 2.79 -13.89
C GLU A 23 11.74 2.84 -13.60
N TYR A 24 11.36 3.03 -12.35
CA TYR A 24 9.97 3.25 -11.95
C TYR A 24 9.41 4.51 -12.63
N ARG A 25 10.12 5.64 -12.55
CA ARG A 25 9.66 6.92 -13.10
C ARG A 25 9.41 6.83 -14.61
N GLU A 26 10.25 6.11 -15.34
CA GLU A 26 10.07 5.87 -16.77
C GLU A 26 8.80 5.03 -17.04
N LYS A 27 8.66 3.89 -16.35
CA LYS A 27 7.53 2.97 -16.54
C LYS A 27 6.19 3.53 -16.04
N ALA A 28 6.23 4.42 -15.04
CA ALA A 28 5.06 5.01 -14.42
C ALA A 28 4.60 6.31 -15.11
N LYS A 29 5.32 6.79 -16.13
CA LYS A 29 4.99 8.05 -16.82
C LYS A 29 3.54 8.04 -17.33
N GLY A 30 2.78 9.09 -17.01
CA GLY A 30 1.36 9.21 -17.34
C GLY A 30 0.40 8.53 -16.34
N MET A 31 0.91 7.81 -15.34
CA MET A 31 0.08 7.17 -14.32
C MET A 31 -0.51 8.22 -13.37
N ASN A 32 -1.85 8.31 -13.35
CA ASN A 32 -2.59 9.22 -12.47
C ASN A 32 -3.63 8.41 -11.70
N TRP A 33 -3.22 7.82 -10.58
CA TRP A 33 -4.00 6.81 -9.86
C TRP A 33 -4.23 7.18 -8.41
N LYS A 34 -5.38 6.76 -7.89
CA LYS A 34 -5.68 6.71 -6.46
C LYS A 34 -5.88 5.26 -6.05
N THR A 35 -5.09 4.79 -5.08
CA THR A 35 -5.16 3.41 -4.59
C THR A 35 -5.52 3.41 -3.12
N LEU A 36 -6.42 2.53 -2.72
CA LEU A 36 -6.78 2.29 -1.32
C LEU A 36 -6.51 0.84 -0.98
N VAL A 37 -5.64 0.58 -0.01
CA VAL A 37 -5.38 -0.77 0.50
C VAL A 37 -6.03 -0.87 1.87
N ILE A 38 -6.95 -1.81 2.05
CA ILE A 38 -7.74 -2.01 3.26
C ILE A 38 -7.34 -3.35 3.88
N VAL A 39 -6.99 -3.37 5.16
CA VAL A 39 -6.92 -4.60 5.94
C VAL A 39 -8.28 -4.79 6.63
N LYS A 40 -8.91 -5.96 6.52
CA LYS A 40 -10.28 -6.15 7.05
C LYS A 40 -10.31 -6.47 8.53
N GLU A 41 -9.39 -7.33 8.98
CA GLU A 41 -9.27 -7.73 10.39
C GLU A 41 -9.00 -6.55 11.32
N LEU A 42 -8.21 -5.58 10.85
CA LEU A 42 -8.03 -4.28 11.47
C LEU A 42 -8.54 -3.26 10.45
N PRO A 43 -9.73 -2.66 10.62
CA PRO A 43 -10.37 -1.82 9.61
C PRO A 43 -9.67 -0.45 9.46
N PHE A 44 -8.39 -0.50 9.10
CA PHE A 44 -7.58 0.63 8.68
C PHE A 44 -7.31 0.50 7.19
N ALA A 45 -7.07 1.63 6.55
CA ALA A 45 -6.69 1.65 5.15
C ALA A 45 -5.54 2.61 4.92
N THR A 46 -4.74 2.32 3.91
CA THR A 46 -3.71 3.23 3.42
C THR A 46 -4.10 3.72 2.04
N PHE A 47 -4.25 5.04 1.93
CA PHE A 47 -4.50 5.71 0.67
C PHE A 47 -3.16 6.12 0.05
N SER A 48 -3.06 6.01 -1.27
CA SER A 48 -1.93 6.54 -2.03
C SER A 48 -2.41 7.22 -3.31
N ARG A 49 -1.79 8.35 -3.64
CA ARG A 49 -2.09 9.13 -4.84
C ARG A 49 -0.83 9.28 -5.67
N PHE A 50 -0.97 8.95 -6.94
CA PHE A 50 0.07 9.06 -7.95
C PHE A 50 -0.32 10.12 -8.98
N GLU A 51 0.60 11.01 -9.32
CA GLU A 51 0.45 11.96 -10.42
C GLU A 51 1.63 11.87 -11.37
N ASN A 52 1.33 11.62 -12.65
CA ASN A 52 2.34 11.36 -13.68
C ASN A 52 3.43 10.36 -13.20
N GLY A 53 3.02 9.31 -12.51
CA GLY A 53 3.90 8.29 -11.95
C GLY A 53 4.64 8.69 -10.69
N GLU A 54 4.33 9.82 -10.05
CA GLU A 54 4.96 10.26 -8.81
C GLU A 54 4.07 9.93 -7.65
N LEU A 55 4.57 9.22 -6.64
CA LEU A 55 3.85 9.05 -5.39
C LEU A 55 3.88 10.38 -4.64
N ILE A 56 2.79 11.14 -4.71
CA ILE A 56 2.73 12.48 -4.10
C ILE A 56 2.09 12.48 -2.71
N GLU A 57 1.25 11.49 -2.43
CA GLU A 57 0.56 11.35 -1.15
C GLU A 57 0.49 9.88 -0.77
N ARG A 58 0.83 9.58 0.48
CA ARG A 58 0.57 8.30 1.13
C ARG A 58 0.17 8.60 2.57
N LYS A 59 -0.97 8.09 3.01
CA LYS A 59 -1.47 8.32 4.37
C LYS A 59 -2.40 7.22 4.82
N HIS A 60 -2.51 7.07 6.14
CA HIS A 60 -3.56 6.28 6.76
C HIS A 60 -4.90 7.00 6.66
N VAL A 61 -5.94 6.22 6.44
CA VAL A 61 -7.33 6.67 6.39
C VAL A 61 -8.02 6.18 7.67
N PRO A 62 -8.66 7.07 8.45
CA PRO A 62 -9.47 6.68 9.59
C PRO A 62 -10.57 5.70 9.18
N SER A 63 -10.87 4.74 10.05
CA SER A 63 -11.90 3.70 9.82
C SER A 63 -13.24 4.28 9.35
N GLY A 64 -13.67 5.40 9.93
CA GLY A 64 -14.92 6.10 9.58
C GLY A 64 -14.94 6.76 8.20
N GLU A 65 -13.78 6.96 7.55
CA GLU A 65 -13.66 7.63 6.25
C GLU A 65 -13.42 6.65 5.09
N ILE A 66 -13.16 5.37 5.38
CA ILE A 66 -12.77 4.36 4.37
C ILE A 66 -13.73 4.32 3.17
N GLU A 67 -15.04 4.39 3.42
CA GLU A 67 -16.05 4.31 2.36
C GLU A 67 -16.09 5.56 1.47
N GLU A 68 -15.67 6.72 1.96
CA GLU A 68 -15.51 7.92 1.13
C GLU A 68 -14.29 7.80 0.22
N TYR A 69 -13.17 7.32 0.76
CA TYR A 69 -11.97 7.07 -0.04
C TYR A 69 -12.18 5.94 -1.06
N ARG A 70 -12.98 4.91 -0.73
CA ARG A 70 -13.34 3.83 -1.64
C ARG A 70 -13.99 4.38 -2.93
N LYS A 71 -14.92 5.33 -2.80
CA LYS A 71 -15.66 5.93 -3.94
C LYS A 71 -14.77 6.76 -4.87
N THR A 72 -13.65 7.26 -4.37
CA THR A 72 -12.76 8.16 -5.12
C THR A 72 -11.48 7.47 -5.60
N SER A 73 -11.28 6.20 -5.26
CA SER A 73 -10.09 5.42 -5.63
C SER A 73 -10.30 4.71 -6.97
N ASP A 74 -9.26 4.71 -7.80
CA ASP A 74 -9.23 3.93 -9.05
C ASP A 74 -9.10 2.42 -8.77
N PHE A 75 -8.41 2.09 -7.67
CA PHE A 75 -8.18 0.73 -7.21
C PHE A 75 -8.38 0.61 -5.71
N VAL A 76 -9.10 -0.44 -5.31
CA VAL A 76 -9.28 -0.81 -3.91
C VAL A 76 -8.83 -2.26 -3.75
N VAL A 77 -7.88 -2.49 -2.84
CA VAL A 77 -7.39 -3.83 -2.51
C VAL A 77 -7.83 -4.15 -1.10
N GLU A 78 -8.59 -5.23 -0.93
CA GLU A 78 -9.02 -5.70 0.39
C GLU A 78 -8.24 -6.96 0.77
N ILE A 79 -7.47 -6.84 1.85
CA ILE A 79 -6.67 -7.91 2.43
C ILE A 79 -7.39 -8.41 3.69
N PRO A 80 -7.71 -9.71 3.80
CA PRO A 80 -8.53 -10.22 4.89
C PRO A 80 -7.89 -10.08 6.29
N THR A 81 -6.58 -10.33 6.43
CA THR A 81 -5.89 -10.36 7.73
C THR A 81 -4.64 -9.48 7.75
N TYR A 82 -4.23 -9.09 8.96
CA TYR A 82 -3.01 -8.34 9.19
C TYR A 82 -1.77 -9.15 8.77
N GLU A 83 -1.69 -10.42 9.16
CA GLU A 83 -0.53 -11.26 8.85
C GLU A 83 -0.37 -11.46 7.34
N LEU A 84 -1.48 -11.59 6.60
CA LEU A 84 -1.42 -11.66 5.14
C LEU A 84 -0.99 -10.34 4.51
N SER A 85 -1.38 -9.20 5.10
CA SER A 85 -0.89 -7.90 4.67
C SER A 85 0.62 -7.79 4.83
N ILE A 86 1.18 -8.27 5.96
CA ILE A 86 2.62 -8.33 6.20
C ILE A 86 3.32 -9.26 5.21
N GLU A 87 2.80 -10.46 4.97
CA GLU A 87 3.34 -11.38 3.97
C GLU A 87 3.35 -10.77 2.56
N ALA A 88 2.33 -9.99 2.22
CA ALA A 88 2.25 -9.30 0.94
C ALA A 88 3.30 -8.18 0.83
N VAL A 89 3.38 -7.28 1.81
CA VAL A 89 4.31 -6.13 1.74
C VAL A 89 5.76 -6.51 1.94
N THR A 90 6.05 -7.64 2.59
CA THR A 90 7.43 -8.19 2.70
C THR A 90 7.86 -8.97 1.45
N GLY A 91 6.98 -9.16 0.47
CA GLY A 91 7.24 -9.93 -0.74
C GLY A 91 7.20 -11.45 -0.55
N LYS A 92 6.83 -11.96 0.63
CA LYS A 92 6.68 -13.41 0.89
C LYS A 92 5.53 -14.01 0.10
N LYS A 93 4.46 -13.24 -0.15
CA LYS A 93 3.35 -13.60 -1.02
C LYS A 93 3.08 -12.52 -2.05
N SER A 94 2.85 -12.91 -3.30
CA SER A 94 2.46 -11.99 -4.35
C SER A 94 0.98 -11.60 -4.22
N LEU A 95 0.69 -10.28 -4.20
CA LEU A 95 -0.68 -9.77 -4.26
C LEU A 95 -1.43 -10.26 -5.51
N GLU A 96 -0.74 -10.39 -6.64
CA GLU A 96 -1.32 -10.92 -7.89
C GLU A 96 -1.76 -12.37 -7.70
N SER A 97 -0.91 -13.22 -7.12
CA SER A 97 -1.26 -14.62 -6.83
C SER A 97 -2.40 -14.72 -5.82
N LEU A 98 -2.41 -13.87 -4.79
CA LEU A 98 -3.51 -13.82 -3.81
C LEU A 98 -4.83 -13.41 -4.47
N TYR A 99 -4.80 -12.50 -5.44
CA TYR A 99 -5.97 -12.06 -6.18
C TYR A 99 -6.52 -13.18 -7.07
N PHE A 100 -5.67 -13.83 -7.88
CA PHE A 100 -6.11 -14.94 -8.75
C PHE A 100 -6.66 -16.13 -7.96
N ASN A 101 -6.16 -16.36 -6.74
CA ASN A 101 -6.69 -17.36 -5.81
C ASN A 101 -7.94 -16.91 -5.04
N LYS A 102 -8.48 -15.72 -5.34
CA LYS A 102 -9.65 -15.11 -4.69
C LYS A 102 -9.52 -14.90 -3.18
N ILE A 103 -8.28 -14.76 -2.70
CA ILE A 103 -7.99 -14.53 -1.27
C ILE A 103 -8.07 -13.03 -0.94
N VAL A 104 -7.50 -12.18 -1.81
CA VAL A 104 -7.68 -10.72 -1.73
C VAL A 104 -8.70 -10.30 -2.77
N LYS A 105 -9.46 -9.25 -2.46
CA LYS A 105 -10.37 -8.62 -3.42
C LYS A 105 -9.69 -7.41 -4.04
N LEU A 106 -9.88 -7.21 -5.34
CA LEU A 106 -9.44 -6.03 -6.05
C LEU A 106 -10.65 -5.46 -6.79
N ASP A 107 -11.06 -4.27 -6.40
CA ASP A 107 -12.06 -3.47 -7.11
C ASP A 107 -11.31 -2.43 -7.96
N GLY A 108 -11.58 -2.41 -9.27
CA GLY A 108 -10.91 -1.51 -10.20
C GLY A 108 -10.76 -2.12 -11.59
N SER A 109 -10.22 -1.33 -12.54
CA SER A 109 -10.01 -1.81 -13.91
C SER A 109 -8.73 -2.64 -14.00
N LEU A 110 -8.87 -3.97 -14.16
CA LEU A 110 -7.72 -4.86 -14.38
C LEU A 110 -6.87 -4.44 -15.58
N PHE A 111 -7.49 -3.91 -16.65
CA PHE A 111 -6.76 -3.40 -17.81
C PHE A 111 -5.83 -2.23 -17.44
N LYS A 112 -6.33 -1.26 -16.65
CA LYS A 112 -5.48 -0.20 -16.10
C LYS A 112 -4.36 -0.80 -15.23
N ALA A 113 -4.67 -1.75 -14.34
CA ALA A 113 -3.66 -2.38 -13.48
C ALA A 113 -2.51 -3.01 -14.31
N LEU A 114 -2.85 -3.67 -15.41
CA LEU A 114 -1.89 -4.29 -16.33
C LEU A 114 -1.05 -3.26 -17.10
N GLN A 115 -1.61 -2.11 -17.47
CA GLN A 115 -0.89 -1.05 -18.19
C GLN A 115 0.38 -0.59 -17.45
N TYR A 116 0.34 -0.53 -16.13
CA TYR A 116 1.47 -0.09 -15.30
C TYR A 116 2.03 -1.22 -14.43
N ARG A 117 1.80 -2.48 -14.81
CA ARG A 117 2.29 -3.66 -14.08
C ARG A 117 3.77 -3.57 -13.75
N GLY A 118 4.61 -3.24 -14.74
CA GLY A 118 6.06 -3.14 -14.53
C GLY A 118 6.46 -2.06 -13.53
N ALA A 119 5.73 -0.92 -13.48
CA ALA A 119 5.96 0.10 -12.47
C ALA A 119 5.56 -0.39 -11.07
N MET A 120 4.42 -1.08 -10.97
CA MET A 120 3.94 -1.64 -9.69
C MET A 120 4.83 -2.77 -9.17
N GLU A 121 5.43 -3.57 -10.05
CA GLU A 121 6.43 -4.58 -9.67
C GLU A 121 7.66 -3.93 -9.01
N ILE A 122 8.11 -2.78 -9.51
CA ILE A 122 9.22 -2.02 -8.90
C ILE A 122 8.78 -1.42 -7.55
N VAL A 123 7.59 -0.83 -7.47
CA VAL A 123 7.03 -0.32 -6.20
C VAL A 123 6.98 -1.43 -5.15
N ASN A 124 6.54 -2.63 -5.53
CA ASN A 124 6.47 -3.78 -4.62
C ASN A 124 7.85 -4.20 -4.14
N LYS A 125 8.86 -4.22 -5.02
CA LYS A 125 10.26 -4.53 -4.64
C LYS A 125 10.81 -3.50 -3.66
N ILE A 126 10.70 -2.20 -3.97
CA ILE A 126 11.15 -1.11 -3.10
C ILE A 126 10.45 -1.17 -1.74
N THR A 127 9.14 -1.43 -1.74
CA THR A 127 8.36 -1.58 -0.51
C THR A 127 8.87 -2.77 0.30
N ALA A 128 9.04 -3.93 -0.33
CA ALA A 128 9.51 -5.13 0.35
C ALA A 128 10.92 -4.96 0.95
N GLU A 129 11.84 -4.34 0.23
CA GLU A 129 13.18 -4.01 0.76
C GLU A 129 13.07 -3.13 2.01
N LEU A 130 12.32 -2.03 1.92
CA LEU A 130 12.16 -1.12 3.06
C LEU A 130 11.46 -1.77 4.26
N VAL A 131 10.43 -2.59 4.03
CA VAL A 131 9.72 -3.30 5.11
C VAL A 131 10.64 -4.30 5.78
N ASN A 132 11.43 -5.07 5.02
CA ASN A 132 12.35 -6.06 5.57
C ASN A 132 13.50 -5.42 6.40
N ASP A 133 13.85 -4.15 6.11
CA ASP A 133 14.79 -3.36 6.92
C ASP A 133 14.15 -2.65 8.14
N SER A 134 12.83 -2.75 8.27
CA SER A 134 12.03 -2.05 9.27
C SER A 134 11.62 -2.95 10.44
N ILE A 135 11.26 -2.32 11.56
CA ILE A 135 10.60 -2.98 12.69
C ILE A 135 9.13 -3.15 12.32
N ILE A 136 8.70 -4.39 12.16
CA ILE A 136 7.30 -4.75 11.91
C ILE A 136 6.63 -4.94 13.27
N PRO A 137 5.65 -4.10 13.65
CA PRO A 137 4.93 -4.28 14.90
C PRO A 137 4.12 -5.58 14.89
N SER A 138 3.87 -6.15 16.06
CA SER A 138 2.82 -7.16 16.22
C SER A 138 1.44 -6.56 15.88
N LYS A 139 0.45 -7.43 15.66
CA LYS A 139 -0.93 -7.00 15.39
C LYS A 139 -1.48 -6.13 16.52
N GLU A 140 -1.21 -6.50 17.77
CA GLU A 140 -1.65 -5.80 18.97
C GLU A 140 -1.00 -4.41 19.09
N GLU A 141 0.31 -4.33 18.85
CA GLU A 141 1.04 -3.05 18.83
C GLU A 141 0.56 -2.14 17.70
N PHE A 142 0.26 -2.73 16.54
CA PHE A 142 -0.25 -1.98 15.40
C PHE A 142 -1.66 -1.43 15.68
N ALA A 143 -2.56 -2.26 16.19
CA ALA A 143 -3.89 -1.83 16.59
C ALA A 143 -3.87 -0.75 17.68
N LYS A 144 -2.96 -0.87 18.66
CA LYS A 144 -2.74 0.15 19.68
C LYS A 144 -2.29 1.47 19.05
N MET A 145 -1.30 1.43 18.17
CA MET A 145 -0.79 2.59 17.46
C MET A 145 -1.90 3.29 16.68
N LEU A 146 -2.72 2.55 15.94
CA LEU A 146 -3.83 3.12 15.17
C LEU A 146 -4.86 3.82 16.06
N ARG A 147 -5.23 3.24 17.21
CA ARG A 147 -6.15 3.87 18.18
C ARG A 147 -5.59 5.16 18.77
N GLU A 148 -4.32 5.16 19.13
CA GLU A 148 -3.63 6.35 19.68
C GLU A 148 -3.63 7.53 18.70
N HIS A 149 -3.69 7.24 17.39
CA HIS A 149 -3.75 8.25 16.33
C HIS A 149 -5.18 8.52 15.83
N GLY A 150 -6.21 7.96 16.48
CA GLY A 150 -7.61 8.15 16.08
C GLY A 150 -7.98 7.52 14.74
N LEU A 151 -7.24 6.50 14.30
CA LEU A 151 -7.44 5.82 13.02
C LEU A 151 -8.35 4.59 13.11
N LEU A 152 -8.55 4.04 14.32
CA LEU A 152 -9.44 2.91 14.62
C LEU A 152 -10.56 3.33 15.56
#